data_AF-A0A2V8HC78-F1
#
_entry.id   AF-A0A2V8HC78-F1
#
_cell.length_a   1.000
_cell.length_b   1.000
_cell.length_c   1.000
_cell.angle_alpha   90.00
_cell.angle_beta   90.00
_cell.angle_gamma   90.00
#
_symmetry.space_group_name_H-M   'P 1'
#
loop_
_entity.id
_entity.type
_entity.pdbx_description
1 polymer ?
#
loop_
_entity_poly.entity_id
_entity_poly.type
_entity_poly.pdbx_seq_one_letter_code
_entity_poly.pdbx_strand_id
1 'polypeptide(L)'
;MDPSEFRRNGHALVEWIAEYLSGSEQYPVLPRVAPGEVRGALPDRAPERGEPFERIFDDFERVLVPALTHWNHPGFFAYFPATTSASGVLADFLSAALNQNAMLWRTSPAATELEELSLAWLRRLLGLPDAFEGVIYDTASISSMHALAAARQTAVPEVRERGLARPDIAPLRIYCSEQAHSSIDKAVLTLGFGLSSLRGSILSRRSRTSAASTTSGFTSMRRTRA
;
A
#
# COMPACT_ATOMS: atom_id res chain seq x y z
N MET A 1 -12.27 -24.05 -17.10
CA MET A 1 -10.91 -24.60 -17.23
C MET A 1 -10.84 -25.90 -16.44
N ASP A 2 -10.46 -26.99 -17.08
CA ASP A 2 -10.24 -28.27 -16.39
C ASP A 2 -8.82 -28.38 -15.81
N PRO A 3 -8.50 -29.37 -14.96
CA PRO A 3 -7.17 -29.49 -14.34
C PRO A 3 -6.02 -29.74 -15.32
N SER A 4 -6.27 -30.32 -16.50
CA SER A 4 -5.24 -30.53 -17.52
C SER A 4 -4.92 -29.24 -18.25
N GLU A 5 -5.95 -28.47 -18.58
CA GLU A 5 -5.85 -27.13 -19.15
C GLU A 5 -5.17 -26.17 -18.17
N PHE A 6 -5.54 -26.21 -16.90
CA PHE A 6 -4.90 -25.40 -15.85
C PHE A 6 -3.40 -25.66 -15.74
N ARG A 7 -2.97 -26.93 -15.76
CA ARG A 7 -1.54 -27.26 -15.71
C ARG A 7 -0.81 -26.75 -16.95
N ARG A 8 -1.36 -26.98 -18.14
CA ARG A 8 -0.75 -26.54 -19.39
C ARG A 8 -0.57 -25.01 -19.42
N ASN A 9 -1.64 -24.27 -19.12
CA ASN A 9 -1.63 -22.81 -19.16
C ASN A 9 -0.80 -22.23 -18.01
N GLY A 10 -0.87 -22.84 -16.82
CA GLY A 10 -0.07 -22.45 -15.66
C GLY A 10 1.43 -22.62 -15.89
N HIS A 11 1.85 -23.73 -16.52
CA HIS A 11 3.26 -23.92 -16.88
C HIS A 11 3.74 -22.88 -17.90
N ALA A 12 2.94 -22.60 -18.94
CA ALA A 12 3.26 -21.57 -19.92
C ALA A 12 3.41 -20.18 -19.27
N LEU A 13 2.52 -19.83 -18.34
CA LEU A 13 2.59 -18.57 -17.61
C LEU A 13 3.82 -18.49 -16.70
N VAL A 14 4.17 -19.57 -16.00
CA VAL A 14 5.37 -19.62 -15.16
C VAL A 14 6.64 -19.43 -15.99
N GLU A 15 6.72 -20.05 -17.16
CA GLU A 15 7.85 -19.87 -18.08
C GLU A 15 7.98 -18.42 -18.51
N TRP A 16 6.88 -17.82 -18.98
CA TRP A 16 6.85 -16.41 -19.39
C TRP A 16 7.28 -15.47 -18.25
N ILE A 17 6.81 -15.71 -17.02
CA ILE A 17 7.19 -14.91 -15.85
C ILE A 17 8.69 -15.03 -15.57
N ALA A 18 9.25 -16.24 -15.66
CA ALA A 18 10.68 -16.46 -15.44
C ALA A 18 11.54 -15.73 -16.49
N GLU A 19 11.14 -15.80 -17.77
CA GLU A 19 11.77 -15.05 -18.85
C GLU A 19 11.66 -13.53 -18.63
N TYR A 20 10.48 -13.03 -18.26
CA TYR A 20 10.27 -11.62 -17.97
C TYR A 20 11.14 -11.12 -16.82
N LEU A 21 11.18 -11.84 -15.71
CA LEU A 21 11.95 -11.43 -14.52
C LEU A 21 13.46 -11.47 -14.77
N SER A 22 13.94 -12.42 -15.58
CA SER A 22 15.37 -12.54 -15.92
C SER A 22 15.80 -11.62 -17.07
N GLY A 23 14.89 -11.24 -17.97
CA GLY A 23 15.16 -10.47 -19.17
C GLY A 23 14.48 -9.10 -19.25
N SER A 24 14.02 -8.54 -18.11
CA SER A 24 13.19 -7.31 -18.12
C SER A 24 13.83 -6.10 -18.83
N GLU A 25 15.16 -6.05 -18.94
CA GLU A 25 15.91 -5.02 -19.64
C GLU A 25 15.74 -5.00 -21.18
N GLN A 26 15.15 -6.06 -21.75
CA GLN A 26 14.82 -6.09 -23.18
C GLN A 26 13.65 -5.17 -23.54
N TYR A 27 12.84 -4.76 -22.56
CA TYR A 27 11.69 -3.89 -22.75
C TYR A 27 12.07 -2.41 -22.53
N PRO A 28 11.41 -1.44 -23.18
CA PRO A 28 11.61 -0.03 -22.83
C PRO A 28 11.07 0.28 -21.43
N VAL A 29 11.73 1.14 -20.66
CA VAL A 29 11.25 1.54 -19.32
C VAL A 29 9.83 2.12 -19.35
N LEU A 30 9.58 3.03 -20.31
CA LEU A 30 8.30 3.69 -20.52
C LEU A 30 7.73 3.30 -21.89
N PRO A 31 6.41 3.08 -21.97
CA PRO A 31 5.76 2.75 -23.23
C PRO A 31 5.61 3.99 -24.11
N ARG A 32 5.47 3.77 -25.42
CA ARG A 32 5.23 4.83 -26.42
C ARG A 32 3.78 4.77 -26.91
N VAL A 33 2.83 4.99 -26.00
CA VAL A 33 1.39 4.92 -26.28
C VAL A 33 0.67 6.18 -25.83
N ALA A 34 -0.42 6.54 -26.51
CA ALA A 34 -1.28 7.66 -26.12
C ALA A 34 -2.46 7.20 -25.23
N PRO A 35 -3.03 8.10 -24.40
CA PRO A 35 -4.26 7.79 -23.66
C PRO A 35 -5.39 7.31 -24.60
N GLY A 36 -5.95 6.15 -24.28
CA GLY A 36 -7.03 5.52 -25.06
C GLY A 36 -6.56 4.50 -26.11
N GLU A 37 -5.27 4.47 -26.47
CA GLU A 37 -4.72 3.57 -27.50
C GLU A 37 -4.88 2.09 -27.13
N VAL A 38 -4.49 1.71 -25.91
CA VAL A 38 -4.65 0.34 -25.37
C VAL A 38 -6.11 -0.10 -25.39
N ARG A 39 -7.02 0.80 -24.99
CA ARG A 39 -8.47 0.52 -25.00
C ARG A 39 -8.97 0.32 -26.44
N GLY A 40 -8.51 1.14 -27.38
CA GLY A 40 -8.89 1.04 -28.78
C GLY A 40 -8.35 -0.20 -29.50
N ALA A 41 -7.31 -0.83 -28.94
CA ALA A 41 -6.74 -2.08 -29.45
C ALA A 41 -7.46 -3.35 -28.94
N LEU A 42 -8.40 -3.20 -28.01
CA LEU A 42 -9.21 -4.27 -27.43
C LEU A 42 -10.68 -4.13 -27.85
N PRO A 43 -11.49 -5.20 -27.76
CA PRO A 43 -12.93 -5.12 -28.01
C PRO A 43 -13.62 -4.04 -27.15
N ASP A 44 -14.59 -3.34 -27.75
CA ASP A 44 -15.34 -2.26 -27.08
C ASP A 44 -16.35 -2.79 -26.04
N ARG A 45 -16.64 -4.09 -26.06
CA ARG A 45 -17.53 -4.80 -25.14
C ARG A 45 -16.89 -6.11 -24.70
N ALA A 46 -17.20 -6.52 -23.47
CA ALA A 46 -16.79 -7.83 -22.96
C ALA A 46 -17.44 -8.96 -23.78
N PRO A 47 -16.71 -10.07 -24.05
CA PRO A 47 -17.26 -11.18 -24.81
C PRO A 47 -18.35 -11.90 -24.01
N GLU A 48 -19.45 -12.26 -24.66
CA GLU A 48 -20.56 -13.02 -24.04
C GLU A 48 -20.22 -14.50 -23.84
N ARG A 49 -19.18 -14.99 -24.52
CA ARG A 49 -18.71 -16.36 -24.46
C ARG A 49 -17.22 -16.36 -24.13
N GLY A 50 -16.78 -17.33 -23.35
CA GLY A 50 -15.36 -17.49 -23.03
C GLY A 50 -14.53 -17.72 -24.30
N GLU A 51 -13.32 -17.16 -24.29
CA GLU A 51 -12.30 -17.40 -25.31
C GLU A 51 -11.24 -18.39 -24.80
N PRO A 52 -10.56 -19.11 -25.69
CA PRO A 52 -9.38 -19.91 -25.32
C PRO A 52 -8.33 -19.05 -24.61
N PHE A 53 -7.61 -19.64 -23.66
CA PHE A 53 -6.56 -18.93 -22.91
C PHE A 53 -5.50 -18.34 -23.83
N GLU A 54 -5.16 -19.05 -24.89
CA GLU A 54 -4.15 -18.65 -25.89
C GLU A 54 -4.52 -17.31 -26.53
N ARG A 55 -5.80 -17.08 -26.84
CA ARG A 55 -6.28 -15.80 -27.40
C ARG A 55 -6.14 -14.64 -26.42
N ILE A 56 -6.43 -14.91 -25.14
CA ILE A 56 -6.31 -13.91 -24.07
C ILE A 56 -4.83 -13.58 -23.81
N PHE A 57 -3.98 -14.60 -23.85
CA PHE A 57 -2.54 -14.46 -23.67
C PHE A 57 -1.89 -13.72 -24.84
N ASP A 58 -2.31 -14.00 -26.08
CA ASP A 58 -1.89 -13.25 -27.27
C ASP A 58 -2.21 -11.76 -27.16
N ASP A 59 -3.40 -11.41 -26.65
CA ASP A 59 -3.77 -10.01 -26.41
C ASP A 59 -2.94 -9.38 -25.30
N PHE A 60 -2.64 -10.12 -24.22
CA PHE A 60 -1.72 -9.66 -23.19
C PHE A 60 -0.34 -9.34 -23.77
N GLU A 61 0.26 -10.24 -24.55
CA GLU A 61 1.60 -10.04 -25.12
C GLU A 61 1.63 -8.94 -26.20
N ARG A 62 0.62 -8.89 -27.07
CA ARG A 62 0.59 -7.97 -28.21
C ARG A 62 0.14 -6.56 -27.84
N VAL A 63 -0.80 -6.44 -26.89
CA VAL A 63 -1.46 -5.16 -26.57
C VAL A 63 -0.98 -4.61 -25.24
N LEU A 64 -0.91 -5.45 -24.20
CA LEU A 64 -0.62 -4.97 -22.84
C LEU A 64 0.88 -4.80 -22.62
N VAL A 65 1.70 -5.83 -22.89
CA VAL A 65 3.15 -5.81 -22.62
C VAL A 65 3.85 -4.58 -23.23
N PRO A 66 3.66 -4.21 -24.51
CA PRO A 66 4.30 -3.03 -25.11
C PRO A 66 3.83 -1.68 -24.52
N ALA A 67 2.68 -1.70 -23.83
CA ALA A 67 2.07 -0.54 -23.20
C ALA A 67 2.33 -0.46 -21.69
N LEU A 68 3.13 -1.37 -21.11
CA LEU A 68 3.49 -1.34 -19.71
C LEU A 68 4.58 -0.29 -19.43
N THR A 69 4.46 0.39 -18.29
CA THR A 69 5.65 0.91 -17.62
C THR A 69 6.32 -0.25 -16.91
N HIS A 70 7.57 -0.56 -17.26
CA HIS A 70 8.27 -1.72 -16.73
C HIS A 70 8.96 -1.40 -15.42
N TRP A 71 8.22 -1.50 -14.30
CA TRP A 71 8.72 -1.22 -12.95
C TRP A 71 9.89 -2.11 -12.50
N ASN A 72 9.99 -3.34 -13.04
CA ASN A 72 11.09 -4.26 -12.74
C ASN A 72 12.34 -4.00 -13.60
N HIS A 73 12.27 -3.08 -14.57
CA HIS A 73 13.41 -2.79 -15.44
C HIS A 73 14.56 -2.14 -14.63
N PRO A 74 15.82 -2.58 -14.79
CA PRO A 74 16.95 -2.06 -13.99
C PRO A 74 17.23 -0.56 -14.17
N GLY A 75 16.85 -0.02 -15.33
CA GLY A 75 16.84 1.43 -15.63
C GLY A 75 15.65 2.24 -15.09
N PHE A 76 14.71 1.65 -14.32
CA PHE A 76 13.61 2.39 -13.71
C PHE A 76 14.04 3.03 -12.38
N PHE A 77 14.27 4.35 -12.40
CA PHE A 77 14.75 5.11 -11.24
C PHE A 77 13.71 6.08 -10.63
N ALA A 78 12.45 5.94 -11.01
CA ALA A 78 11.37 6.78 -10.50
C ALA A 78 10.73 6.20 -9.23
N TYR A 79 10.13 7.07 -8.41
CA TYR A 79 9.37 6.71 -7.21
C TYR A 79 10.18 5.86 -6.20
N PHE A 80 9.59 4.76 -5.73
CA PHE A 80 10.19 3.80 -4.81
C PHE A 80 9.93 2.39 -5.35
N PRO A 81 10.86 1.81 -6.13
CA PRO A 81 10.65 0.48 -6.67
C PRO A 81 10.64 -0.55 -5.54
N ALA A 82 9.48 -1.15 -5.30
CA ALA A 82 9.34 -2.34 -4.46
C ALA A 82 9.41 -3.55 -5.40
N THR A 83 10.63 -3.98 -5.73
CA THR A 83 10.84 -5.12 -6.63
C THR A 83 10.30 -6.39 -5.98
N THR A 84 9.31 -7.01 -6.62
CA THR A 84 8.79 -8.32 -6.25
C THR A 84 9.89 -9.39 -6.37
N SER A 85 9.96 -10.31 -5.42
CA SER A 85 10.81 -11.50 -5.55
C SER A 85 10.07 -12.63 -6.28
N ALA A 86 10.80 -13.53 -6.95
CA ALA A 86 10.21 -14.72 -7.55
C ALA A 86 9.45 -15.58 -6.52
N SER A 87 9.96 -15.65 -5.28
CA SER A 87 9.26 -16.32 -4.17
C SER A 87 7.95 -15.64 -3.80
N GLY A 88 7.87 -14.30 -3.89
CA GLY A 88 6.64 -13.54 -3.67
C GLY A 88 5.58 -13.85 -4.72
N VAL A 89 5.96 -13.91 -6.01
CA VAL A 89 5.05 -14.30 -7.09
C VAL A 89 4.46 -15.69 -6.85
N LEU A 90 5.29 -16.66 -6.46
CA LEU A 90 4.82 -18.01 -6.17
C LEU A 90 3.93 -18.07 -4.92
N ALA A 91 4.22 -17.24 -3.91
CA ALA A 91 3.35 -17.10 -2.75
C ALA A 91 1.98 -16.53 -3.14
N ASP A 92 1.93 -15.57 -4.07
CA ASP A 92 0.67 -15.03 -4.59
C ASP A 92 -0.16 -16.08 -5.35
N PHE A 93 0.49 -17.01 -6.08
CA PHE A 93 -0.20 -18.13 -6.72
C PHE A 93 -0.89 -19.02 -5.67
N LEU A 94 -0.19 -19.34 -4.58
CA LEU A 94 -0.76 -20.12 -3.48
C LEU A 94 -1.88 -19.37 -2.77
N SER A 95 -1.68 -18.07 -2.50
CA SER A 95 -2.66 -17.20 -1.86
C SER A 95 -3.96 -17.15 -2.68
N ALA A 96 -3.85 -16.92 -3.99
CA ALA A 96 -4.98 -16.90 -4.91
C ALA A 96 -5.70 -18.25 -4.99
N ALA A 97 -4.96 -19.37 -5.02
CA ALA A 97 -5.55 -20.71 -5.08
C ALA A 97 -6.29 -21.08 -3.79
N LEU A 98 -5.75 -20.72 -2.62
CA LEU A 98 -6.33 -21.04 -1.32
C LEU A 98 -7.48 -20.08 -0.95
N ASN A 99 -7.48 -18.85 -1.48
CA ASN A 99 -8.52 -17.83 -1.31
C ASN A 99 -9.01 -17.69 0.14
N GLN A 100 -8.05 -17.61 1.08
CA GLN A 100 -8.34 -17.61 2.51
C GLN A 100 -8.85 -16.26 2.99
N ASN A 101 -9.71 -16.29 4.01
CA ASN A 101 -10.21 -15.09 4.67
C ASN A 101 -9.92 -15.15 6.18
N ALA A 102 -9.01 -14.28 6.64
CA ALA A 102 -8.54 -14.21 8.02
C ALA A 102 -9.27 -13.14 8.88
N MET A 103 -10.58 -12.97 8.70
CA MET A 103 -11.40 -12.04 9.51
C MET A 103 -11.35 -12.33 11.03
N LEU A 104 -11.30 -13.61 11.41
CA LEU A 104 -11.15 -14.08 12.78
C LEU A 104 -10.24 -15.30 12.77
N TRP A 105 -9.56 -15.59 13.88
CA TRP A 105 -8.66 -16.75 13.95
C TRP A 105 -9.32 -18.05 13.44
N ARG A 106 -10.59 -18.29 13.79
CA ARG A 106 -11.33 -19.50 13.37
C ARG A 106 -11.59 -19.59 11.85
N THR A 107 -11.60 -18.47 11.12
CA THR A 107 -11.85 -18.47 9.67
C THR A 107 -10.58 -18.78 8.86
N SER A 108 -9.40 -18.55 9.43
CA SER A 108 -8.13 -19.05 8.89
C SER A 108 -7.02 -19.04 9.95
N PRO A 109 -6.87 -20.11 10.76
CA PRO A 109 -5.86 -20.18 11.81
C PRO A 109 -4.44 -20.02 11.26
N ALA A 110 -4.14 -20.73 10.17
CA ALA A 110 -2.82 -20.71 9.55
C ALA A 110 -2.45 -19.31 9.02
N ALA A 111 -3.38 -18.59 8.38
CA ALA A 111 -3.11 -17.24 7.90
C ALA A 111 -2.91 -16.25 9.06
N THR A 112 -3.74 -16.35 10.11
CA THR A 112 -3.65 -15.49 11.29
C THR A 112 -2.31 -15.67 12.00
N GLU A 113 -1.94 -16.91 12.32
CA GLU A 113 -0.69 -17.20 13.03
C GLU A 113 0.56 -16.90 12.18
N LEU A 114 0.48 -17.12 10.86
CA LEU A 114 1.58 -16.78 9.95
C LEU A 114 1.80 -15.27 9.85
N GLU A 115 0.71 -14.47 9.83
CA GLU A 115 0.80 -13.01 9.86
C GLU A 115 1.46 -12.53 11.17
N GLU A 116 0.97 -13.00 12.32
CA GLU A 116 1.54 -12.67 13.63
C GLU A 116 3.02 -13.04 13.71
N LEU A 117 3.39 -14.23 13.25
CA LEU A 117 4.77 -14.69 13.22
C LEU A 117 5.66 -13.83 12.32
N SER A 118 5.18 -13.50 11.12
CA SER A 118 5.91 -12.67 10.15
C SER A 118 6.13 -11.25 10.66
N LEU A 119 5.12 -10.66 11.30
CA LEU A 119 5.24 -9.35 11.95
C LEU A 119 6.17 -9.40 13.15
N ALA A 120 6.17 -10.48 13.92
CA ALA A 120 7.13 -10.68 15.00
C ALA A 120 8.58 -10.79 14.47
N TRP A 121 8.79 -11.40 13.31
CA TRP A 121 10.09 -11.41 12.64
C TRP A 121 10.51 -10.00 12.22
N LEU A 122 9.62 -9.26 11.55
CA LEU A 122 9.88 -7.88 11.13
C LEU A 122 10.20 -6.97 12.31
N ARG A 123 9.42 -7.07 13.40
CA ARG A 123 9.63 -6.33 14.65
C ARG A 123 11.04 -6.55 15.20
N ARG A 124 11.49 -7.81 15.25
CA ARG A 124 12.85 -8.15 15.70
C ARG A 124 13.93 -7.63 14.75
N LEU A 125 13.73 -7.74 13.44
CA LEU A 125 14.65 -7.20 12.43
C LEU A 125 14.83 -5.69 12.54
N LEU A 126 13.78 -4.97 12.91
CA LEU A 126 13.80 -3.52 13.15
C LEU A 126 14.32 -3.12 14.55
N GLY A 127 14.57 -4.09 15.44
CA GLY A 127 15.00 -3.83 16.81
C GLY A 127 13.92 -3.18 17.68
N LEU A 128 12.64 -3.39 17.37
CA LEU A 128 11.52 -2.79 18.10
C LEU A 128 11.19 -3.58 19.39
N PRO A 129 10.76 -2.90 20.48
CA PRO A 129 10.39 -3.56 21.74
C PRO A 129 9.27 -4.59 21.59
N ASP A 130 9.22 -5.58 22.49
CA ASP A 130 8.19 -6.63 22.48
C ASP A 130 6.76 -6.11 22.71
N ALA A 131 6.61 -4.92 23.28
CA ALA A 131 5.32 -4.27 23.46
C ALA A 131 4.67 -3.77 22.15
N PHE A 132 5.39 -3.80 21.03
CA PHE A 132 4.85 -3.41 19.73
C PHE A 132 4.17 -4.60 19.06
N GLU A 133 2.93 -4.39 18.65
CA GLU A 133 2.16 -5.31 17.82
C GLU A 133 1.89 -4.66 16.45
N GLY A 134 1.39 -5.45 15.50
CA GLY A 134 1.13 -4.96 14.15
C GLY A 134 0.05 -5.75 13.44
N VAL A 135 -0.31 -5.27 12.27
CA VAL A 135 -1.21 -5.92 11.31
C VAL A 135 -0.72 -5.55 9.90
N ILE A 136 -0.87 -6.45 8.95
CA ILE A 136 -0.52 -6.20 7.55
C ILE A 136 -1.66 -5.41 6.89
N TYR A 137 -1.34 -4.22 6.38
CA TYR A 137 -2.29 -3.38 5.64
C TYR A 137 -2.01 -3.42 4.13
N ASP A 138 -3.04 -3.12 3.35
CA ASP A 138 -2.96 -2.99 1.88
C ASP A 138 -2.05 -1.84 1.43
N THR A 139 -2.01 -0.74 2.19
CA THR A 139 -1.28 0.48 1.85
C THR A 139 -0.75 1.20 3.08
N ALA A 140 0.37 1.91 2.91
CA ALA A 140 0.90 2.82 3.94
C ALA A 140 -0.06 3.98 4.27
N SER A 141 -0.98 4.32 3.36
CA SER A 141 -1.99 5.35 3.59
C SER A 141 -3.02 4.89 4.63
N ILE A 142 -3.51 3.66 4.50
CA ILE A 142 -4.47 3.08 5.45
C ILE A 142 -3.81 2.83 6.80
N SER A 143 -2.56 2.37 6.85
CA SER A 143 -1.84 2.20 8.11
C SER A 143 -1.66 3.53 8.86
N SER A 144 -1.25 4.60 8.14
CA SER A 144 -1.11 5.95 8.72
C SER A 144 -2.45 6.49 9.23
N MET A 145 -3.54 6.24 8.50
CA MET A 145 -4.88 6.61 8.94
C MET A 145 -5.29 5.86 10.21
N HIS A 146 -5.05 4.54 10.30
CA HIS A 146 -5.34 3.77 11.51
C HIS A 146 -4.50 4.23 12.70
N ALA A 147 -3.23 4.55 12.50
CA ALA A 147 -2.37 5.12 13.54
C ALA A 147 -2.94 6.43 14.09
N LEU A 148 -3.40 7.34 13.22
CA LEU A 148 -4.06 8.58 13.64
C LEU A 148 -5.42 8.32 14.32
N ALA A 149 -6.19 7.33 13.86
CA ALA A 149 -7.45 6.96 14.48
C ALA A 149 -7.25 6.39 15.90
N ALA A 150 -6.23 5.54 16.10
CA ALA A 150 -5.84 5.02 17.40
C ALA A 150 -5.36 6.15 18.33
N ALA A 151 -4.50 7.05 17.84
CA ALA A 151 -4.06 8.22 18.59
C ALA A 151 -5.23 9.13 19.00
N ARG A 152 -6.23 9.30 18.13
CA ARG A 152 -7.47 10.03 18.42
C ARG A 152 -8.26 9.38 19.54
N GLN A 153 -8.45 8.06 19.48
CA GLN A 153 -9.17 7.30 20.50
C GLN A 153 -8.48 7.44 21.86
N THR A 154 -7.14 7.41 21.90
CA THR A 154 -6.39 7.62 23.14
C THR A 154 -6.52 9.05 23.67
N ALA A 155 -6.46 10.06 22.80
CA ALA A 155 -6.56 11.46 23.18
C ALA A 155 -7.98 11.88 23.59
N VAL A 156 -9.00 11.25 23.00
CA VAL A 156 -10.42 11.51 23.25
C VAL A 156 -11.15 10.16 23.36
N PRO A 157 -11.15 9.50 24.54
CA PRO A 157 -11.69 8.16 24.71
C PRO A 157 -13.15 7.98 24.28
N GLU A 158 -13.98 9.02 24.40
CA GLU A 158 -15.40 8.98 24.02
C GLU A 158 -15.65 9.34 22.54
N VAL A 159 -14.61 9.48 21.72
CA VAL A 159 -14.76 9.90 20.32
C VAL A 159 -15.57 8.90 19.49
N ARG A 160 -15.49 7.61 19.85
CA ARG A 160 -16.24 6.54 19.16
C ARG A 160 -17.75 6.70 19.34
N GLU A 161 -18.21 7.05 20.53
CA GLU A 161 -19.63 7.13 20.87
C GLU A 161 -20.20 8.52 20.59
N ARG A 162 -19.43 9.57 20.87
CA ARG A 162 -19.92 10.96 20.91
C ARG A 162 -19.32 11.86 19.82
N GLY A 163 -18.36 11.36 19.05
CA GLY A 163 -17.70 12.12 17.98
C GLY A 163 -16.82 13.27 18.46
N LEU A 164 -16.28 14.03 17.49
CA LEU A 164 -15.37 15.18 17.70
C LEU A 164 -16.08 16.54 17.75
N ALA A 165 -17.32 16.65 17.29
CA ALA A 165 -18.01 17.94 17.20
C ALA A 165 -18.65 18.32 18.55
N ARG A 166 -17.83 18.60 19.57
CA ARG A 166 -18.31 18.85 20.93
C ARG A 166 -17.62 20.05 21.60
N PRO A 167 -18.32 20.79 22.48
CA PRO A 167 -17.77 21.96 23.15
C PRO A 167 -16.80 21.61 24.29
N ASP A 168 -16.86 20.39 24.84
CA ASP A 168 -16.05 19.91 25.96
C ASP A 168 -14.64 19.46 25.52
N ILE A 169 -14.37 19.37 24.22
CA ILE A 169 -13.07 18.97 23.70
C ILE A 169 -12.33 20.15 23.04
N ALA A 170 -11.05 20.30 23.37
CA ALA A 170 -10.20 21.24 22.67
C ALA A 170 -9.93 20.76 21.22
N PRO A 171 -9.78 21.67 20.24
CA PRO A 171 -9.39 21.29 18.90
C PRO A 171 -8.07 20.52 18.90
N LEU A 172 -8.09 19.30 18.36
CA LEU A 172 -6.91 18.46 18.25
C LEU A 172 -5.91 19.06 17.25
N ARG A 173 -4.61 18.78 17.46
CA ARG A 173 -3.52 19.23 16.61
C ARG A 173 -2.65 18.03 16.22
N ILE A 174 -2.32 17.96 14.93
CA ILE A 174 -1.50 16.90 14.36
C ILE A 174 -0.23 17.56 13.81
N TYR A 175 0.91 16.96 14.13
CA TYR A 175 2.22 17.46 13.69
C TYR A 175 2.87 16.45 12.77
N CYS A 176 3.34 16.92 11.62
CA CYS A 176 4.14 16.13 10.69
C CYS A 176 5.21 17.04 10.03
N SER A 177 6.13 16.42 9.29
CA SER A 177 7.05 17.16 8.43
C SER A 177 6.31 17.78 7.25
N GLU A 178 6.78 18.93 6.74
CA GLU A 178 6.30 19.49 5.46
C GLU A 178 6.58 18.56 4.27
N GLN A 179 7.49 17.60 4.43
CA GLN A 179 7.80 16.55 3.45
C GLN A 179 7.05 15.24 3.72
N ALA A 180 6.08 15.24 4.65
CA ALA A 180 5.26 14.06 4.90
C ALA A 180 4.45 13.70 3.65
N HIS A 181 4.17 12.42 3.48
CA HIS A 181 3.37 11.94 2.36
C HIS A 181 1.94 12.51 2.44
N SER A 182 1.34 12.84 1.29
CA SER A 182 0.00 13.42 1.19
C SER A 182 -1.12 12.54 1.78
N SER A 183 -0.82 11.27 2.09
CA SER A 183 -1.72 10.39 2.83
C SER A 183 -2.03 10.89 4.24
N ILE A 184 -1.17 11.70 4.86
CA ILE A 184 -1.47 12.32 6.15
C ILE A 184 -2.60 13.32 6.02
N ASP A 185 -2.56 14.20 5.02
CA ASP A 185 -3.63 15.15 4.70
C ASP A 185 -4.94 14.41 4.44
N LYS A 186 -4.89 13.32 3.65
CA LYS A 186 -6.04 12.45 3.39
C LYS A 186 -6.60 11.87 4.70
N ALA A 187 -5.75 11.37 5.59
CA ALA A 187 -6.19 10.80 6.87
C ALA A 187 -6.81 11.86 7.79
N VAL A 188 -6.21 13.05 7.86
CA VAL A 188 -6.71 14.20 8.64
C VAL A 188 -8.12 14.62 8.18
N LEU A 189 -8.33 14.70 6.86
CA LEU A 189 -9.63 14.97 6.26
C LEU A 189 -10.63 13.84 6.58
N THR A 190 -10.25 12.60 6.30
CA THR A 190 -11.13 11.42 6.42
C THR A 190 -11.57 11.19 7.86
N LEU A 191 -10.69 11.41 8.84
CA LEU A 191 -10.99 11.22 10.26
C LEU A 191 -11.66 12.44 10.91
N GLY A 192 -12.01 13.48 10.13
CA GLY A 192 -12.79 14.62 10.62
C GLY A 192 -12.02 15.57 11.53
N PHE A 193 -10.68 15.59 11.47
CA PHE A 193 -9.89 16.58 12.19
C PHE A 193 -9.87 17.95 11.47
N GLY A 194 -10.01 17.93 10.14
CA GLY A 194 -9.88 19.09 9.27
C GLY A 194 -8.43 19.55 9.09
N LEU A 195 -8.08 20.01 7.88
CA LEU A 195 -6.68 20.37 7.54
C LEU A 195 -6.10 21.49 8.41
N SER A 196 -6.95 22.36 8.97
CA SER A 196 -6.50 23.39 9.91
C SER A 196 -5.89 22.82 11.20
N SER A 197 -6.13 21.54 11.52
CA SER A 197 -5.52 20.83 12.65
C SER A 197 -4.08 20.42 12.38
N LEU A 198 -3.68 20.29 11.10
CA LEU A 198 -2.35 19.88 10.69
C LEU A 198 -1.36 21.04 10.79
N ARG A 199 -0.17 20.73 11.31
CA ARG A 199 0.93 21.68 11.50
C ARG A 199 2.21 21.05 10.96
N GLY A 200 2.73 21.63 9.87
CA GLY A 200 4.08 21.33 9.40
C GLY A 200 5.09 21.88 10.42
N SER A 201 5.99 21.05 10.93
CA SER A 201 7.13 21.56 11.70
C SER A 201 8.19 22.08 10.72
N ILE A 202 8.46 23.39 10.73
CA ILE A 202 9.54 24.00 9.95
C ILE A 202 10.87 23.36 10.37
N LEU A 203 11.58 22.78 9.42
CA LEU A 203 12.95 22.33 9.61
C LEU A 203 13.88 23.01 8.62
N SER A 204 14.89 23.68 9.18
CA SER A 204 15.96 24.33 8.43
C SER A 204 16.77 23.30 7.65
N ARG A 205 16.58 23.25 6.32
CA ARG A 205 17.49 22.84 5.23
C ARG A 205 18.40 21.60 5.36
N ARG A 206 18.34 20.82 6.43
CA ARG A 206 18.98 19.50 6.59
C ARG A 206 17.96 18.54 7.22
N SER A 207 17.63 17.54 6.43
CA SER A 207 16.54 16.58 6.54
C SER A 207 16.65 15.63 7.74
N ARG A 208 16.39 16.12 8.96
CA ARG A 208 16.01 15.29 10.12
C ARG A 208 15.04 16.02 11.04
N THR A 209 14.01 15.33 11.51
CA THR A 209 13.09 15.84 12.54
C THR A 209 13.85 16.12 13.83
N SER A 210 14.10 17.38 14.15
CA SER A 210 14.68 17.76 15.45
C SER A 210 13.58 17.74 16.52
N ALA A 211 13.77 16.97 17.59
CA ALA A 211 12.85 16.96 18.73
C ALA A 211 12.66 18.37 19.35
N ALA A 212 13.64 19.27 19.20
CA ALA A 212 13.59 20.62 19.77
C ALA A 212 12.57 21.55 19.08
N SER A 213 12.40 21.47 17.76
CA SER A 213 11.41 22.27 17.03
C SER A 213 9.97 21.84 17.36
N THR A 214 9.76 20.55 17.56
CA THR A 214 8.49 19.98 18.01
C THR A 214 8.14 20.48 19.41
N THR A 215 9.09 20.46 20.34
CA THR A 215 8.90 20.96 21.72
C THR A 215 8.62 22.47 21.76
N SER A 216 9.23 23.28 20.89
CA SER A 216 8.95 24.72 20.80
C SER A 216 7.52 25.00 20.31
N GLY A 217 7.02 24.23 19.34
CA GLY A 217 5.61 24.25 18.92
C GLY A 217 4.64 23.89 20.05
N PHE A 218 4.96 22.85 20.83
CA PHE A 218 4.19 22.48 22.03
C PHE A 218 4.20 23.56 23.13
N THR A 219 5.34 24.26 23.31
CA THR A 219 5.53 25.25 24.38
C THR A 219 4.91 26.60 24.05
N SER A 220 5.01 27.05 22.80
CA SER A 220 4.40 28.30 22.30
C SER A 220 2.89 28.32 22.52
N MET A 221 2.20 27.20 22.25
CA MET A 221 0.75 27.12 22.42
C MET A 221 0.28 27.12 23.87
N ARG A 222 1.08 26.59 24.81
CA ARG A 222 0.76 26.67 26.26
C ARG A 222 0.87 28.11 26.79
N ARG A 223 1.66 28.98 26.16
CA ARG A 223 1.86 30.37 26.61
C ARG A 223 0.84 31.36 26.07
N THR A 224 0.18 31.08 24.94
CA THR A 224 -0.93 31.90 24.39
C THR A 224 -2.28 31.70 25.12
N ARG A 225 -2.31 30.99 26.25
CA ARG A 225 -3.49 30.84 27.12
C ARG A 225 -3.17 31.11 28.60
N ALA A 226 -2.41 32.16 28.87
CA ALA A 226 -2.35 32.82 30.17
C ALA A 226 -2.84 34.26 30.00
#